data_AF-A0AAE6IZF7-F1
#
_entry.id   AF-A0AAE6IZF7-F1
#
_cell.length_a   1.000
_cell.length_b   1.000
_cell.length_c   1.000
_cell.angle_alpha   90.00
_cell.angle_beta   90.00
_cell.angle_gamma   90.00
#
_symmetry.space_group_name_H-M   'P 1'
#
loop_
_entity.id
_entity.type
_entity.pdbx_description
1 polymer ?
#
loop_
_entity_poly.entity_id
_entity_poly.type
_entity_poly.pdbx_seq_one_letter_code
_entity_poly.pdbx_strand_id
1 'polypeptide(L)'
;MQEQYTEIKDSNIINKQNIDIAVGLGLVDDLKPSEYFYKAVEKSRTYNELEDNVKKYYDGKKLDKKEVGEKECDIVSVNIAKYLEKSGFTLSPVTLKTIHKNLFWDAFPQGLEKYVGVFRDVNISKKEEVLGGEKSVEYGNYDELGDMLDYDFDREKRKDYAKMTRQEQALNVGKFVSGVWQIHPFREGNTRTIAVFTIKYLQSKGFEANNDIFKENSKYFRDALVLANYDNMKENIKSDFSYLESFFNKFILNKNIELKLLPNSPKGHKSEKSVLSRLGAAYDKKVQSGAIKQPQISKKSKEKER
;
A
#
# COMPACT_ATOMS: atom_id res chain seq x y z
N MET A 1 11.12 3.48 -41.56
CA MET A 1 10.45 2.69 -40.50
C MET A 1 9.64 3.65 -39.65
N GLN A 2 8.31 3.53 -39.63
CA GLN A 2 7.52 4.17 -38.57
C GLN A 2 7.77 3.40 -37.27
N GLU A 3 7.95 4.11 -36.17
CA GLU A 3 8.09 3.48 -34.85
C GLU A 3 6.82 2.67 -34.52
N GLN A 4 6.98 1.41 -34.14
CA GLN A 4 5.89 0.50 -33.79
C GLN A 4 5.37 0.70 -32.35
N TYR A 5 5.93 1.68 -31.62
CA TYR A 5 5.69 1.88 -30.20
C TYR A 5 5.37 3.34 -29.91
N THR A 6 4.46 3.56 -28.98
CA THR A 6 4.19 4.89 -28.41
C THR A 6 4.88 4.99 -27.05
N GLU A 7 5.71 6.00 -26.87
CA GLU A 7 6.30 6.30 -25.56
C GLU A 7 5.19 6.67 -24.56
N ILE A 8 5.10 5.94 -23.45
CA ILE A 8 4.22 6.29 -22.34
C ILE A 8 5.02 7.09 -21.33
N LYS A 9 4.62 8.34 -21.10
CA LYS A 9 5.23 9.20 -20.08
C LYS A 9 4.44 9.11 -18.79
N ASP A 10 5.13 8.80 -17.70
CA ASP A 10 4.54 8.82 -16.37
C ASP A 10 4.12 10.25 -16.00
N SER A 11 2.95 10.39 -15.39
CA SER A 11 2.45 11.69 -14.94
C SER A 11 3.29 12.21 -13.77
N ASN A 12 3.76 13.45 -13.88
CA ASN A 12 4.36 14.17 -12.75
C ASN A 12 3.35 15.11 -12.06
N ILE A 13 2.09 15.17 -12.52
CA ILE A 13 1.05 16.01 -11.90
C ILE A 13 0.50 15.28 -10.68
N ILE A 14 0.34 16.00 -9.56
CA ILE A 14 -0.17 15.41 -8.32
C ILE A 14 -1.58 14.86 -8.54
N ASN A 15 -1.73 13.55 -8.30
CA ASN A 15 -3.00 12.90 -8.12
C ASN A 15 -3.31 12.83 -6.62
N LYS A 16 -4.35 13.56 -6.20
CA LYS A 16 -4.73 13.64 -4.78
C LYS A 16 -5.26 12.33 -4.22
N GLN A 17 -5.88 11.48 -5.04
CA GLN A 17 -6.28 10.16 -4.59
C GLN A 17 -5.04 9.33 -4.24
N ASN A 18 -3.98 9.42 -5.05
CA ASN A 18 -2.72 8.74 -4.76
C ASN A 18 -2.05 9.25 -3.49
N ILE A 19 -2.14 10.56 -3.20
CA ILE A 19 -1.69 11.11 -1.91
C ILE A 19 -2.51 10.54 -0.74
N ASP A 20 -3.83 10.50 -0.86
CA ASP A 20 -4.68 9.98 0.22
C ASP A 20 -4.41 8.49 0.52
N ILE A 21 -4.21 7.67 -0.52
CA ILE A 21 -3.80 6.27 -0.35
C ILE A 21 -2.50 6.20 0.42
N ALA A 22 -1.51 6.97 -0.01
CA ALA A 22 -0.17 6.94 0.56
C ALA A 22 -0.17 7.32 2.04
N VAL A 23 -0.94 8.35 2.41
CA VAL A 23 -1.18 8.75 3.79
C VAL A 23 -1.89 7.65 4.58
N GLY A 24 -2.93 7.03 4.01
CA GLY A 24 -3.62 5.90 4.63
C GLY A 24 -2.67 4.73 4.91
N LEU A 25 -1.80 4.38 3.95
CA LEU A 25 -0.80 3.33 4.12
C LEU A 25 0.26 3.66 5.19
N GLY A 26 0.49 4.93 5.52
CA GLY A 26 1.34 5.33 6.64
C GLY A 26 0.77 4.89 8.01
N LEU A 27 -0.55 4.83 8.14
CA LEU A 27 -1.22 4.46 9.39
C LEU A 27 -0.97 3.02 9.82
N VAL A 28 -0.57 2.14 8.88
CA VAL A 28 -0.17 0.75 9.13
C VAL A 28 0.93 0.65 10.20
N ASP A 29 1.86 1.61 10.20
CA ASP A 29 2.98 1.69 11.12
C ASP A 29 2.78 2.79 12.17
N ASP A 30 1.53 3.20 12.40
CA ASP A 30 1.14 4.30 13.30
C ASP A 30 1.78 5.66 12.97
N LEU A 31 2.27 5.82 11.75
CA LEU A 31 2.84 7.05 11.24
C LEU A 31 1.74 7.99 10.73
N LYS A 32 1.95 9.29 10.96
CA LYS A 32 1.06 10.35 10.46
C LYS A 32 1.88 11.43 9.79
N PRO A 33 1.38 12.03 8.70
CA PRO A 33 2.05 13.15 8.07
C PRO A 33 2.14 14.36 9.00
N SER A 34 3.15 15.20 8.78
CA SER A 34 3.26 16.48 9.45
C SER A 34 2.13 17.43 9.04
N GLU A 35 1.85 18.45 9.85
CA GLU A 35 0.96 19.54 9.43
C GLU A 35 1.50 20.29 8.20
N TYR A 36 2.83 20.32 8.02
CA TYR A 36 3.46 20.96 6.88
C TYR A 36 3.18 20.20 5.58
N PHE A 37 3.19 18.86 5.59
CA PHE A 37 2.93 18.05 4.42
C PHE A 37 1.62 18.42 3.71
N TYR A 38 0.54 18.58 4.46
CA TYR A 38 -0.75 19.00 3.91
C TYR A 38 -0.68 20.38 3.25
N LYS A 39 0.06 21.34 3.85
CA LYS A 39 0.30 22.66 3.26
C LYS A 39 1.15 22.56 1.99
N ALA A 40 2.11 21.65 1.95
CA ALA A 40 2.95 21.41 0.77
C ALA A 40 2.12 20.80 -0.38
N VAL A 41 1.28 19.79 -0.10
CA VAL A 41 0.35 19.20 -1.09
C VAL A 41 -0.57 20.25 -1.70
N GLU A 42 -1.05 21.22 -0.91
CA GLU A 42 -1.88 22.31 -1.42
C GLU A 42 -1.15 23.34 -2.29
N LYS A 43 0.16 23.50 -2.08
CA LYS A 43 1.00 24.49 -2.77
C LYS A 43 1.68 23.94 -4.02
N SER A 44 1.88 22.63 -4.08
CA SER A 44 2.53 21.96 -5.20
C SER A 44 1.51 21.56 -6.27
N ARG A 45 1.92 21.67 -7.54
CA ARG A 45 1.20 21.13 -8.70
C ARG A 45 1.79 19.81 -9.16
N THR A 46 3.10 19.62 -9.00
CA THR A 46 3.81 18.42 -9.44
C THR A 46 4.40 17.62 -8.27
N TYR A 47 4.63 16.32 -8.47
CA TYR A 47 5.27 15.48 -7.46
C TYR A 47 6.70 15.96 -7.17
N ASN A 48 7.44 16.42 -8.17
CA ASN A 48 8.78 17.00 -7.96
C ASN A 48 8.73 18.25 -7.07
N GLU A 49 7.78 19.17 -7.29
CA GLU A 49 7.62 20.34 -6.39
C GLU A 49 7.27 19.92 -4.96
N LEU A 50 6.39 18.91 -4.81
CA LEU A 50 6.04 18.39 -3.48
C LEU A 50 7.23 17.73 -2.78
N GLU A 51 7.99 16.91 -3.50
CA GLU A 51 9.22 16.27 -3.03
C GLU A 51 10.23 17.33 -2.56
N ASP A 52 10.49 18.35 -3.37
CA ASP A 52 11.40 19.44 -3.03
C ASP A 52 10.95 20.22 -1.79
N ASN A 53 9.65 20.52 -1.69
CA ASN A 53 9.09 21.23 -0.53
C ASN A 53 9.23 20.40 0.75
N VAL A 54 8.92 19.11 0.71
CA VAL A 54 9.06 18.20 1.85
C VAL A 54 10.53 18.06 2.26
N LYS A 55 11.45 17.87 1.31
CA LYS A 55 12.90 17.77 1.61
C LYS A 55 13.42 19.03 2.26
N LYS A 56 13.14 20.21 1.68
CA LYS A 56 13.52 21.51 2.25
C LYS A 56 12.96 21.75 3.64
N TYR A 57 11.77 21.22 3.95
CA TYR A 57 11.20 21.35 5.28
C TYR A 57 11.98 20.60 6.35
N TYR A 58 12.64 19.49 6.03
CA TYR A 58 13.43 18.71 7.00
C TYR A 58 14.93 18.99 6.95
N ASP A 59 15.40 19.69 5.92
CA ASP A 59 16.82 19.99 5.73
C ASP A 59 17.40 20.83 6.89
N GLY A 60 18.59 20.43 7.35
CA GLY A 60 19.30 21.08 8.47
C GLY A 60 18.62 21.01 9.85
N LYS A 61 17.45 20.35 9.98
CA LYS A 61 16.73 20.26 11.26
C LYS A 61 17.25 19.13 12.13
N LYS A 62 17.39 19.40 13.43
CA LYS A 62 17.51 18.36 14.46
C LYS A 62 16.11 17.91 14.86
N LEU A 63 15.74 16.71 14.46
CA LEU A 63 14.38 16.17 14.65
C LEU A 63 14.26 15.43 15.97
N ASP A 64 13.13 15.61 16.66
CA ASP A 64 12.73 14.74 17.76
C ASP A 64 12.14 13.41 17.25
N LYS A 65 11.80 12.49 18.18
CA LYS A 65 11.26 11.16 17.82
C LYS A 65 9.97 11.24 17.01
N LYS A 66 9.09 12.20 17.30
CA LYS A 66 7.82 12.39 16.60
C LYS A 66 8.11 12.91 15.19
N GLU A 67 8.96 13.92 15.07
CA GLU A 67 9.33 14.53 13.79
C GLU A 67 10.08 13.56 12.88
N VAL A 68 10.83 12.59 13.41
CA VAL A 68 11.42 11.50 12.62
C VAL A 68 10.33 10.64 11.96
N GLY A 69 9.28 10.28 12.70
CA GLY A 69 8.14 9.53 12.16
C GLY A 69 7.32 10.34 11.16
N GLU A 70 7.13 11.65 11.41
CA GLU A 70 6.49 12.56 10.46
C GLU A 70 7.33 12.70 9.16
N LYS A 71 8.66 12.82 9.26
CA LYS A 71 9.55 12.86 8.10
C LYS A 71 9.45 11.62 7.24
N GLU A 72 9.52 10.43 7.85
CA GLU A 72 9.36 9.18 7.13
C GLU A 72 7.98 9.14 6.45
N CYS A 73 6.91 9.45 7.19
CA CYS A 73 5.55 9.43 6.67
C CYS A 73 5.39 10.36 5.47
N ASP A 74 5.89 11.59 5.56
CA ASP A 74 5.79 12.60 4.51
C ASP A 74 6.52 12.14 3.24
N ILE A 75 7.79 11.72 3.36
CA ILE A 75 8.62 11.32 2.21
C ILE A 75 8.06 10.04 1.57
N VAL A 76 7.74 9.02 2.37
CA VAL A 76 7.13 7.78 1.86
C VAL A 76 5.78 8.07 1.20
N SER A 77 5.00 9.04 1.73
CA SER A 77 3.72 9.40 1.13
C SER A 77 3.88 10.00 -0.27
N VAL A 78 4.86 10.90 -0.47
CA VAL A 78 5.21 11.42 -1.80
C VAL A 78 5.65 10.27 -2.72
N ASN A 79 6.55 9.42 -2.24
CA ASN A 79 7.14 8.34 -3.02
C ASN A 79 6.09 7.30 -3.47
N ILE A 80 5.20 6.88 -2.59
CA ILE A 80 4.08 5.98 -2.92
C ILE A 80 3.19 6.64 -3.98
N ALA A 81 2.76 7.87 -3.74
CA ALA A 81 1.82 8.53 -4.64
C ALA A 81 2.40 8.72 -6.04
N LYS A 82 3.68 9.09 -6.13
CA LYS A 82 4.44 9.19 -7.39
C LYS A 82 4.65 7.82 -8.04
N TYR A 83 4.92 6.76 -7.26
CA TYR A 83 5.11 5.42 -7.79
C TYR A 83 3.82 4.82 -8.40
N LEU A 84 2.67 5.15 -7.82
CA LEU A 84 1.38 4.68 -8.33
C LEU A 84 1.09 5.19 -9.75
N GLU A 85 1.61 6.35 -10.14
CA GLU A 85 1.52 6.90 -11.51
C GLU A 85 2.35 6.13 -12.55
N LYS A 86 3.36 5.36 -12.13
CA LYS A 86 4.26 4.69 -13.07
C LYS A 86 3.53 3.71 -13.98
N SER A 87 3.76 3.85 -15.29
CA SER A 87 3.30 2.92 -16.31
C SER A 87 4.26 1.74 -16.39
N GLY A 88 3.75 0.53 -16.20
CA GLY A 88 4.56 -0.69 -16.18
C GLY A 88 4.52 -1.42 -14.84
N PHE A 89 4.42 -2.74 -14.95
CA PHE A 89 4.45 -3.66 -13.83
C PHE A 89 4.86 -5.04 -14.34
N THR A 90 5.63 -5.77 -13.54
CA THR A 90 5.95 -7.16 -13.80
C THR A 90 5.69 -7.95 -12.53
N LEU A 91 5.03 -9.10 -12.66
CA LEU A 91 4.83 -10.01 -11.54
C LEU A 91 6.15 -10.72 -11.24
N SER A 92 7.04 -10.10 -10.45
CA SER A 92 8.34 -10.67 -10.07
C SER A 92 8.84 -10.23 -8.68
N PRO A 93 9.72 -11.00 -8.03
CA PRO A 93 10.40 -10.57 -6.80
C PRO A 93 11.29 -9.34 -7.00
N VAL A 94 11.84 -9.14 -8.21
CA VAL A 94 12.60 -7.93 -8.56
C VAL A 94 11.71 -6.69 -8.48
N THR A 95 10.45 -6.81 -8.87
CA THR A 95 9.46 -5.72 -8.75
C THR A 95 9.18 -5.40 -7.28
N LEU A 96 9.17 -6.37 -6.36
CA LEU A 96 9.08 -6.08 -4.92
C LEU A 96 10.26 -5.25 -4.43
N LYS A 97 11.50 -5.65 -4.76
CA LYS A 97 12.70 -4.87 -4.41
C LYS A 97 12.65 -3.46 -4.98
N THR A 98 12.18 -3.34 -6.22
CA THR A 98 12.05 -2.04 -6.90
C THR A 98 11.02 -1.15 -6.23
N ILE A 99 9.84 -1.69 -5.89
CA ILE A 99 8.81 -0.95 -5.14
C ILE A 99 9.41 -0.48 -3.82
N HIS A 100 9.93 -1.41 -3.00
CA HIS A 100 10.51 -1.07 -1.71
C HIS A 100 11.58 0.02 -1.84
N LYS A 101 12.50 -0.12 -2.81
CA LYS A 101 13.53 0.90 -3.07
C LYS A 101 12.89 2.26 -3.34
N ASN A 102 11.89 2.33 -4.21
CA ASN A 102 11.26 3.60 -4.57
C ASN A 102 10.48 4.21 -3.40
N LEU A 103 9.82 3.39 -2.57
CA LEU A 103 9.02 3.91 -1.47
C LEU A 103 9.88 4.53 -0.37
N PHE A 104 10.99 3.85 -0.03
CA PHE A 104 11.79 4.18 1.14
C PHE A 104 13.10 4.90 0.83
N TRP A 105 13.36 5.20 -0.45
CA TRP A 105 14.49 6.04 -0.86
C TRP A 105 14.42 7.39 -0.14
N ASP A 106 15.50 7.76 0.55
CA ASP A 106 15.66 9.02 1.29
C ASP A 106 14.63 9.23 2.43
N ALA A 107 13.92 8.17 2.84
CA ALA A 107 12.91 8.24 3.89
C ALA A 107 13.36 7.64 5.21
N PHE A 108 14.11 6.54 5.16
CA PHE A 108 14.54 5.83 6.36
C PHE A 108 15.62 6.60 7.14
N PRO A 109 15.60 6.50 8.48
CA PRO A 109 16.64 7.10 9.30
C PRO A 109 17.99 6.41 9.09
N GLN A 110 19.04 7.10 9.53
CA GLN A 110 20.43 6.64 9.39
C GLN A 110 20.59 5.20 9.88
N GLY A 111 21.27 4.38 9.07
CA GLY A 111 21.51 2.96 9.35
C GLY A 111 20.46 2.00 8.79
N LEU A 112 19.22 2.45 8.54
CA LEU A 112 18.21 1.65 7.83
C LEU A 112 18.27 1.80 6.31
N GLU A 113 18.93 2.86 5.80
CA GLU A 113 19.14 3.12 4.36
C GLU A 113 19.77 1.93 3.62
N LYS A 114 20.68 1.18 4.27
CA LYS A 114 21.32 -0.01 3.68
C LYS A 114 20.35 -1.16 3.36
N TYR A 115 19.15 -1.16 3.97
CA TYR A 115 18.12 -2.17 3.73
C TYR A 115 17.12 -1.75 2.64
N VAL A 116 17.25 -0.55 2.07
CA VAL A 116 16.30 -0.02 1.07
C VAL A 116 16.41 -0.80 -0.24
N GLY A 117 15.41 -1.63 -0.52
CA GLY A 117 15.33 -2.45 -1.73
C GLY A 117 16.14 -3.74 -1.66
N VAL A 118 16.59 -4.11 -0.45
CA VAL A 118 17.45 -5.27 -0.21
C VAL A 118 16.69 -6.24 0.69
N PHE A 119 16.69 -7.52 0.33
CA PHE A 119 16.12 -8.55 1.20
C PHE A 119 16.97 -8.68 2.47
N ARG A 120 16.32 -8.97 3.60
CA ARG A 120 17.01 -9.15 4.88
C ARG A 120 17.95 -10.36 4.82
N ASP A 121 19.02 -10.25 5.58
CA ASP A 121 20.10 -11.23 5.72
C ASP A 121 20.11 -11.89 7.11
N VAL A 122 19.01 -11.74 7.84
CA VAL A 122 18.81 -12.30 9.19
C VAL A 122 17.35 -12.73 9.37
N ASN A 123 17.14 -13.70 10.24
CA ASN A 123 15.80 -14.02 10.73
C ASN A 123 15.33 -12.95 11.71
N ILE A 124 14.01 -12.72 11.71
CA ILE A 124 13.37 -11.65 12.47
C ILE A 124 12.13 -12.20 13.18
N SER A 125 11.74 -11.52 14.25
CA SER A 125 10.46 -11.69 14.91
C SER A 125 9.89 -10.31 15.20
N LYS A 126 8.57 -10.17 15.06
CA LYS A 126 7.84 -8.92 15.30
C LYS A 126 6.60 -9.19 16.14
N LYS A 127 6.47 -8.46 17.23
CA LYS A 127 5.28 -8.49 18.08
C LYS A 127 4.08 -7.88 17.33
N GLU A 128 2.97 -8.59 17.31
CA GLU A 128 1.75 -8.18 16.61
C GLU A 128 0.63 -7.86 17.61
N GLU A 129 0.15 -6.62 17.58
CA GLU A 129 -0.89 -6.12 18.51
C GLU A 129 -2.20 -6.89 18.41
N VAL A 130 -2.61 -7.28 17.20
CA VAL A 130 -3.82 -8.11 16.98
C VAL A 130 -3.71 -9.49 17.64
N LEU A 131 -2.49 -9.96 17.91
CA LEU A 131 -2.22 -11.19 18.65
C LEU A 131 -1.97 -10.95 20.16
N GLY A 132 -2.30 -9.75 20.67
CA GLY A 132 -2.10 -9.38 22.07
C GLY A 132 -0.72 -8.78 22.38
N GLY A 133 0.05 -8.37 21.37
CA GLY A 133 1.28 -7.58 21.56
C GLY A 133 2.51 -8.37 22.01
N GLU A 134 2.42 -9.69 22.21
CA GLU A 134 3.54 -10.53 22.65
C GLU A 134 3.95 -11.60 21.62
N LYS A 135 3.06 -11.89 20.67
CA LYS A 135 3.20 -12.99 19.71
C LYS A 135 3.62 -12.48 18.33
N SER A 136 4.24 -13.38 17.57
CA SER A 136 4.73 -13.11 16.23
C SER A 136 4.27 -14.19 15.27
N VAL A 137 4.08 -13.81 14.01
CA VAL A 137 3.96 -14.77 12.90
C VAL A 137 5.34 -15.37 12.65
N GLU A 138 5.38 -16.64 12.26
CA GLU A 138 6.61 -17.25 11.76
C GLU A 138 6.88 -16.76 10.33
N TYR A 139 8.01 -16.08 10.16
CA TYR A 139 8.43 -15.57 8.86
C TYR A 139 9.44 -16.51 8.20
N GLY A 140 9.53 -16.44 6.87
CA GLY A 140 10.42 -17.30 6.09
C GLY A 140 11.90 -17.17 6.48
N ASN A 141 12.70 -18.22 6.26
CA ASN A 141 14.12 -18.17 6.55
C ASN A 141 14.85 -17.19 5.61
N TYR A 142 15.83 -16.44 6.13
CA TYR A 142 16.46 -15.33 5.40
C TYR A 142 17.31 -15.77 4.20
N ASP A 143 17.89 -16.97 4.27
CA ASP A 143 18.74 -17.57 3.24
C ASP A 143 17.94 -18.20 2.09
N GLU A 144 16.62 -18.39 2.27
CA GLU A 144 15.70 -18.99 1.30
C GLU A 144 14.73 -17.97 0.67
N LEU A 145 14.84 -16.67 1.00
CA LEU A 145 13.88 -15.64 0.59
C LEU A 145 13.67 -15.57 -0.93
N GLY A 146 14.76 -15.71 -1.70
CA GLY A 146 14.71 -15.72 -3.16
C GLY A 146 13.85 -16.87 -3.67
N ASP A 147 14.17 -18.09 -3.23
CA ASP A 147 13.55 -19.32 -3.69
C ASP A 147 12.06 -19.40 -3.28
N MET A 148 11.72 -19.00 -2.05
CA MET A 148 10.33 -18.94 -1.60
C MET A 148 9.51 -17.94 -2.43
N LEU A 149 10.06 -16.76 -2.73
CA LEU A 149 9.37 -15.77 -3.55
C LEU A 149 9.24 -16.25 -5.00
N ASP A 150 10.29 -16.83 -5.60
CA ASP A 150 10.21 -17.36 -6.95
C ASP A 150 9.16 -18.47 -7.06
N TYR A 151 9.10 -19.37 -6.08
CA TYR A 151 8.07 -20.41 -6.00
C TYR A 151 6.65 -19.84 -6.00
N ASP A 152 6.36 -18.88 -5.12
CA ASP A 152 5.02 -18.29 -5.01
C ASP A 152 4.64 -17.47 -6.24
N PHE A 153 5.58 -16.68 -6.78
CA PHE A 153 5.34 -15.87 -7.98
C PHE A 153 5.12 -16.74 -9.22
N ASP A 154 5.85 -17.84 -9.39
CA ASP A 154 5.68 -18.73 -10.53
C ASP A 154 4.40 -19.56 -10.45
N ARG A 155 3.93 -19.88 -9.24
CA ARG A 155 2.58 -20.44 -9.06
C ARG A 155 1.50 -19.43 -9.42
N GLU A 156 1.66 -18.17 -9.02
CA GLU A 156 0.70 -17.11 -9.35
C GLU A 156 0.63 -16.84 -10.86
N LYS A 157 1.78 -16.77 -11.56
CA LYS A 157 1.85 -16.57 -13.01
C LYS A 157 1.11 -17.64 -13.81
N ARG A 158 1.04 -18.87 -13.31
CA ARG A 158 0.37 -20.01 -13.96
C ARG A 158 -1.16 -19.96 -13.87
N LYS A 159 -1.73 -19.07 -13.06
CA LYS A 159 -3.18 -18.96 -12.90
C LYS A 159 -3.84 -18.26 -14.08
N ASP A 160 -4.89 -18.88 -14.59
CA ASP A 160 -5.78 -18.28 -15.59
C ASP A 160 -6.97 -17.60 -14.90
N TYR A 161 -6.76 -16.34 -14.52
CA TYR A 161 -7.79 -15.52 -13.86
C TYR A 161 -9.04 -15.31 -14.73
N ALA A 162 -8.94 -15.41 -16.06
CA ALA A 162 -10.09 -15.22 -16.96
C ALA A 162 -11.12 -16.35 -16.87
N LYS A 163 -10.71 -17.53 -16.37
CA LYS A 163 -11.60 -18.69 -16.15
C LYS A 163 -12.18 -18.78 -14.75
N MET A 164 -11.87 -17.81 -13.88
CA MET A 164 -12.31 -17.78 -12.49
C MET A 164 -13.51 -16.85 -12.31
N THR A 165 -14.42 -17.22 -11.42
CA THR A 165 -15.41 -16.30 -10.86
C THR A 165 -14.70 -15.18 -10.11
N ARG A 166 -15.36 -14.02 -9.96
CA ARG A 166 -14.79 -12.88 -9.24
C ARG A 166 -14.39 -13.24 -7.80
N GLN A 167 -15.16 -14.10 -7.12
CA GLN A 167 -14.88 -14.61 -5.78
C GLN A 167 -13.60 -15.44 -5.75
N GLU A 168 -13.43 -16.36 -6.72
CA GLU A 168 -12.20 -17.15 -6.84
C GLU A 168 -11.00 -16.27 -7.16
N GLN A 169 -11.17 -15.22 -7.98
CA GLN A 169 -10.10 -14.24 -8.22
C GLN A 169 -9.68 -13.55 -6.92
N ALA A 170 -10.64 -13.07 -6.13
CA ALA A 170 -10.39 -12.41 -4.84
C ALA A 170 -9.68 -13.34 -3.86
N LEU A 171 -10.15 -14.59 -3.73
CA LEU A 171 -9.54 -15.61 -2.90
C LEU A 171 -8.09 -15.93 -3.33
N ASN A 172 -7.86 -16.10 -4.64
CA ASN A 172 -6.53 -16.44 -5.16
C ASN A 172 -5.52 -15.31 -4.99
N VAL A 173 -5.94 -14.06 -5.25
CA VAL A 173 -5.12 -12.88 -4.98
C VAL A 173 -4.80 -12.78 -3.50
N GLY A 174 -5.81 -12.95 -2.63
CA GLY A 174 -5.59 -12.86 -1.19
C GLY A 174 -4.62 -13.89 -0.66
N LYS A 175 -4.69 -15.14 -1.13
CA LYS A 175 -3.73 -16.20 -0.77
C LYS A 175 -2.32 -15.88 -1.23
N PHE A 176 -2.16 -15.40 -2.47
CA PHE A 176 -0.85 -15.02 -2.99
C PHE A 176 -0.23 -13.86 -2.19
N VAL A 177 -1.00 -12.79 -1.97
CA VAL A 177 -0.54 -11.62 -1.20
C VAL A 177 -0.20 -12.01 0.24
N SER A 178 -0.99 -12.90 0.85
CA SER A 178 -0.75 -13.42 2.20
C SER A 178 0.57 -14.18 2.29
N GLY A 179 0.85 -15.10 1.36
CA GLY A 179 2.11 -15.87 1.32
C GLY A 179 3.34 -14.98 1.13
N VAL A 180 3.28 -14.05 0.19
CA VAL A 180 4.38 -13.09 -0.02
C VAL A 180 4.63 -12.22 1.22
N TRP A 181 3.57 -11.81 1.92
CA TRP A 181 3.70 -11.06 3.17
C TRP A 181 4.29 -11.91 4.30
N GLN A 182 3.90 -13.19 4.41
CA GLN A 182 4.43 -14.12 5.41
C GLN A 182 5.93 -14.39 5.24
N ILE A 183 6.43 -14.42 4.00
CA ILE A 183 7.88 -14.51 3.74
C ILE A 183 8.63 -13.32 4.38
N HIS A 184 7.97 -12.16 4.47
CA HIS A 184 8.46 -10.95 5.13
C HIS A 184 9.88 -10.54 4.71
N PRO A 185 10.12 -10.29 3.39
CA PRO A 185 11.47 -10.29 2.83
C PRO A 185 12.34 -9.09 3.20
N PHE A 186 11.78 -7.98 3.69
CA PHE A 186 12.54 -6.76 4.02
C PHE A 186 12.71 -6.59 5.53
N ARG A 187 13.69 -5.77 5.94
CA ARG A 187 13.93 -5.49 7.37
C ARG A 187 12.81 -4.68 8.01
N GLU A 188 12.24 -3.75 7.26
CA GLU A 188 11.09 -2.90 7.60
C GLU A 188 10.30 -2.58 6.32
N GLY A 189 9.09 -2.03 6.45
CA GLY A 189 8.33 -1.56 5.29
C GLY A 189 7.64 -2.64 4.44
N ASN A 190 7.54 -3.87 4.95
CA ASN A 190 6.91 -5.00 4.25
C ASN A 190 5.45 -4.71 3.88
N THR A 191 4.60 -4.37 4.85
CA THR A 191 3.15 -4.19 4.59
C THR A 191 2.87 -3.06 3.59
N ARG A 192 3.56 -1.92 3.69
CA ARG A 192 3.43 -0.81 2.72
C ARG A 192 3.89 -1.22 1.31
N THR A 193 5.00 -1.96 1.21
CA THR A 193 5.49 -2.51 -0.06
C THR A 193 4.47 -3.48 -0.68
N ILE A 194 3.94 -4.42 0.12
CA ILE A 194 2.97 -5.41 -0.32
C ILE A 194 1.65 -4.76 -0.74
N ALA A 195 1.19 -3.72 -0.04
CA ALA A 195 0.00 -2.98 -0.42
C ALA A 195 0.17 -2.31 -1.79
N VAL A 196 1.28 -1.57 -2.01
CA VAL A 196 1.56 -0.92 -3.30
C VAL A 196 1.73 -1.96 -4.41
N PHE A 197 2.45 -3.06 -4.14
CA PHE A 197 2.57 -4.17 -5.08
C PHE A 197 1.21 -4.75 -5.46
N THR A 198 0.32 -4.97 -4.49
CA THR A 198 -1.02 -5.50 -4.72
C THR A 198 -1.86 -4.56 -5.59
N ILE A 199 -1.79 -3.25 -5.35
CA ILE A 199 -2.46 -2.24 -6.18
C ILE A 199 -1.96 -2.32 -7.62
N LYS A 200 -0.63 -2.29 -7.83
CA LYS A 200 -0.05 -2.36 -9.18
C LYS A 200 -0.34 -3.70 -9.87
N TYR A 201 -0.32 -4.80 -9.13
CA TYR A 201 -0.63 -6.12 -9.64
C TYR A 201 -2.07 -6.17 -10.17
N LEU A 202 -3.03 -5.72 -9.38
CA LEU A 202 -4.44 -5.72 -9.77
C LEU A 202 -4.73 -4.75 -10.92
N GLN A 203 -4.10 -3.57 -10.93
CA GLN A 203 -4.14 -2.66 -12.08
C GLN A 203 -3.61 -3.33 -13.35
N SER A 204 -2.49 -4.07 -13.27
CA SER A 204 -1.92 -4.78 -14.42
C SER A 204 -2.83 -5.89 -14.97
N LYS A 205 -3.73 -6.41 -14.13
CA LYS A 205 -4.74 -7.41 -14.50
C LYS A 205 -6.07 -6.78 -14.95
N GLY A 206 -6.15 -5.45 -15.05
CA GLY A 206 -7.34 -4.73 -15.49
C GLY A 206 -8.42 -4.56 -14.43
N PHE A 207 -8.13 -4.83 -13.15
CA PHE A 207 -9.06 -4.47 -12.09
C PHE A 207 -9.04 -2.95 -11.89
N GLU A 208 -10.23 -2.34 -11.83
CA GLU A 208 -10.40 -1.01 -11.27
C GLU A 208 -10.11 -1.10 -9.77
N ALA A 209 -8.84 -1.01 -9.41
CA ALA A 209 -8.41 -0.96 -8.03
C ALA A 209 -9.07 0.26 -7.37
N ASN A 210 -10.15 0.04 -6.61
CA ASN A 210 -10.76 1.08 -5.82
C ASN A 210 -9.86 1.36 -4.62
N ASN A 211 -8.86 2.17 -4.91
CA ASN A 211 -7.79 2.54 -4.03
C ASN A 211 -8.25 3.18 -2.70
N ASP A 212 -9.48 3.69 -2.64
CA ASP A 212 -10.10 4.18 -1.40
C ASP A 212 -10.19 3.09 -0.31
N ILE A 213 -10.19 1.81 -0.69
CA ILE A 213 -10.29 0.71 0.28
C ILE A 213 -8.99 0.54 1.07
N PHE A 214 -7.82 0.65 0.43
CA PHE A 214 -6.54 0.66 1.15
C PHE A 214 -6.41 1.89 2.03
N LYS A 215 -6.85 3.04 1.53
CA LYS A 215 -6.89 4.31 2.26
C LYS A 215 -7.71 4.23 3.56
N GLU A 216 -8.86 3.58 3.55
CA GLU A 216 -9.79 3.56 4.70
C GLU A 216 -9.60 2.36 5.66
N ASN A 217 -8.88 1.33 5.22
CA ASN A 217 -8.80 0.02 5.89
C ASN A 217 -7.36 -0.52 5.92
N SER A 218 -6.37 0.37 6.00
CA SER A 218 -4.95 0.01 5.95
C SER A 218 -4.52 -0.86 7.13
N LYS A 219 -4.92 -0.48 8.35
CA LYS A 219 -4.73 -1.27 9.57
C LYS A 219 -5.47 -2.60 9.52
N TYR A 220 -6.70 -2.59 9.02
CA TYR A 220 -7.45 -3.82 8.80
C TYR A 220 -6.68 -4.81 7.93
N PHE A 221 -6.15 -4.33 6.81
CA PHE A 221 -5.37 -5.15 5.90
C PHE A 221 -4.15 -5.77 6.60
N ARG A 222 -3.41 -4.98 7.38
CA ARG A 222 -2.27 -5.47 8.18
C ARG A 222 -2.71 -6.57 9.15
N ASP A 223 -3.73 -6.31 9.95
CA ASP A 223 -4.17 -7.24 10.99
C ASP A 223 -4.77 -8.51 10.38
N ALA A 224 -5.48 -8.39 9.27
CA ALA A 224 -6.00 -9.53 8.51
C ALA A 224 -4.87 -10.39 7.92
N LEU A 225 -3.74 -9.79 7.49
CA LEU A 225 -2.55 -10.54 7.06
C LEU A 225 -1.92 -11.32 8.22
N VAL A 226 -1.84 -10.72 9.40
CA VAL A 226 -1.34 -11.40 10.61
C VAL A 226 -2.22 -12.59 10.95
N LEU A 227 -3.54 -12.40 11.04
CA LEU A 227 -4.50 -13.45 11.40
C LEU A 227 -4.54 -14.58 10.36
N ALA A 228 -4.33 -14.26 9.08
CA ALA A 228 -4.24 -15.24 8.01
C ALA A 228 -2.98 -16.14 8.10
N ASN A 229 -1.94 -15.71 8.82
CA ASN A 229 -0.64 -16.38 8.87
C ASN A 229 -0.21 -16.80 10.29
N TYR A 230 -1.05 -16.65 11.31
CA TYR A 230 -0.73 -17.07 12.68
C TYR A 230 -1.48 -18.33 13.08
N ASP A 231 -0.73 -19.38 13.39
CA ASP A 231 -1.21 -20.61 13.99
C ASP A 231 -0.37 -20.98 15.23
N ASN A 232 -1.03 -21.55 16.23
CA ASN A 232 -0.37 -22.02 17.44
C ASN A 232 -1.11 -23.22 18.02
N MET A 233 -0.56 -24.40 17.80
CA MET A 233 -1.15 -25.66 18.23
C MET A 233 -1.21 -25.82 19.75
N LYS A 234 -0.25 -25.24 20.50
CA LYS A 234 -0.25 -25.32 21.97
C LYS A 234 -1.41 -24.53 22.57
N GLU A 235 -1.80 -23.46 21.91
CA GLU A 235 -2.90 -22.58 22.33
C GLU A 235 -4.23 -22.89 21.61
N ASN A 236 -4.27 -23.93 20.77
CA ASN A 236 -5.40 -24.27 19.90
C ASN A 236 -5.84 -23.11 18.99
N ILE A 237 -4.90 -22.27 18.56
CA ILE A 237 -5.16 -21.17 17.62
C ILE A 237 -4.86 -21.65 16.21
N LYS A 238 -5.81 -21.46 15.30
CA LYS A 238 -5.65 -21.71 13.87
C LYS A 238 -5.72 -20.40 13.10
N SER A 239 -4.90 -20.27 12.07
CA SER A 239 -4.94 -19.16 11.13
C SER A 239 -6.36 -18.95 10.58
N ASP A 240 -6.85 -17.71 10.58
CA ASP A 240 -8.17 -17.34 10.06
C ASP A 240 -8.02 -16.43 8.84
N PHE A 241 -8.02 -17.05 7.66
CA PHE A 241 -7.97 -16.36 6.38
C PHE A 241 -9.23 -15.51 6.10
N SER A 242 -10.32 -15.73 6.84
CA SER A 242 -11.62 -15.20 6.48
C SER A 242 -11.74 -13.67 6.62
N TYR A 243 -10.89 -13.05 7.44
CA TYR A 243 -10.72 -11.59 7.51
C TYR A 243 -10.07 -11.02 6.26
N LEU A 244 -9.01 -11.66 5.78
CA LEU A 244 -8.30 -11.24 4.57
C LEU A 244 -9.18 -11.47 3.33
N GLU A 245 -9.91 -12.58 3.29
CA GLU A 245 -10.94 -12.84 2.28
C GLU A 245 -12.01 -11.73 2.27
N SER A 246 -12.49 -11.29 3.44
CA SER A 246 -13.44 -10.18 3.56
C SER A 246 -12.88 -8.88 2.98
N PHE A 247 -11.60 -8.58 3.22
CA PHE A 247 -10.91 -7.42 2.62
C PHE A 247 -10.86 -7.51 1.10
N PHE A 248 -10.41 -8.64 0.53
CA PHE A 248 -10.30 -8.80 -0.92
C PHE A 248 -11.67 -8.87 -1.61
N ASN A 249 -12.69 -9.41 -0.95
CA ASN A 249 -14.06 -9.35 -1.45
C ASN A 249 -14.56 -7.90 -1.55
N LYS A 250 -14.30 -7.08 -0.53
CA LYS A 250 -14.58 -5.64 -0.59
C LYS A 250 -13.78 -4.96 -1.70
N PHE A 251 -12.51 -5.34 -1.88
CA PHE A 251 -11.60 -4.74 -2.85
C PHE A 251 -11.97 -5.05 -4.31
N ILE A 252 -12.26 -6.30 -4.61
CA ILE A 252 -12.40 -6.80 -5.99
C ILE A 252 -13.87 -6.95 -6.39
N LEU A 253 -14.78 -7.29 -5.46
CA LEU A 253 -16.19 -7.55 -5.78
C LEU A 253 -17.04 -6.29 -5.64
N ASN A 254 -17.09 -5.73 -4.43
CA ASN A 254 -18.01 -4.65 -4.11
C ASN A 254 -17.54 -3.85 -2.90
N LYS A 255 -17.24 -2.56 -3.12
CA LYS A 255 -16.80 -1.62 -2.07
C LYS A 255 -17.79 -1.44 -0.93
N ASN A 256 -19.07 -1.77 -1.12
CA ASN A 256 -20.10 -1.64 -0.09
C ASN A 256 -20.17 -2.87 0.85
N ILE A 257 -19.37 -3.91 0.61
CA ILE A 257 -19.26 -5.05 1.55
C ILE A 257 -18.72 -4.54 2.89
N GLU A 258 -19.40 -4.91 3.96
CA GLU A 258 -18.93 -4.69 5.33
C GLU A 258 -17.80 -5.67 5.66
N LEU A 259 -16.74 -5.15 6.28
CA LEU A 259 -15.62 -5.97 6.71
C LEU A 259 -16.01 -6.78 7.94
N LYS A 260 -15.56 -8.04 8.01
CA LYS A 260 -15.66 -8.84 9.23
C LYS A 260 -14.94 -8.14 10.39
N LEU A 261 -15.54 -8.11 11.57
CA LEU A 261 -14.93 -7.48 12.75
C LEU A 261 -13.70 -8.25 13.22
N LEU A 262 -12.56 -7.58 13.28
CA LEU A 262 -11.32 -8.17 13.81
C LEU A 262 -11.47 -8.54 15.30
N PRO A 263 -10.78 -9.61 15.75
CA PRO A 263 -10.67 -9.93 17.17
C PRO A 263 -10.12 -8.74 17.96
N ASN A 264 -10.56 -8.57 19.21
CA ASN A 264 -10.12 -7.50 20.12
C ASN A 264 -10.31 -6.06 19.62
N SER A 265 -11.06 -5.84 18.53
CA SER A 265 -11.43 -4.50 18.08
C SER A 265 -12.58 -3.97 18.96
N PRO A 266 -12.45 -2.81 19.62
CA PRO A 266 -13.57 -2.22 20.35
C PRO A 266 -14.76 -2.03 19.40
N LYS A 267 -15.98 -2.38 19.86
CA LYS A 267 -17.21 -2.50 19.04
C LYS A 267 -17.25 -1.49 17.87
N GLY A 268 -17.05 -2.03 16.66
CA GLY A 268 -17.11 -1.30 15.39
C GLY A 268 -15.74 -0.83 14.90
N HIS A 269 -15.23 -1.45 13.83
CA HIS A 269 -14.12 -0.90 13.06
C HIS A 269 -14.54 0.47 12.51
N LYS A 270 -14.16 1.57 13.19
CA LYS A 270 -14.35 2.91 12.66
C LYS A 270 -13.39 3.07 11.49
N SER A 271 -13.92 3.15 10.26
CA SER A 271 -13.06 3.39 9.10
C SER A 271 -12.21 4.63 9.33
N GLU A 272 -10.99 4.64 8.78
CA GLU A 272 -9.99 5.70 8.99
C GLU A 272 -10.41 7.04 8.34
N LYS A 273 -11.69 7.19 7.94
CA LYS A 273 -12.33 8.41 7.43
C LYS A 273 -11.98 9.67 8.24
N SER A 274 -11.70 9.55 9.54
CA SER A 274 -11.34 10.69 10.40
C SER A 274 -9.94 11.26 10.17
N VAL A 275 -8.98 10.48 9.64
CA VAL A 275 -7.63 11.00 9.30
C VAL A 275 -7.68 11.79 7.99
N LEU A 276 -8.57 11.38 7.08
CA LEU A 276 -8.69 11.92 5.72
C LEU A 276 -9.66 13.11 5.64
N SER A 277 -10.50 13.32 6.66
CA SER A 277 -11.41 14.46 6.74
C SER A 277 -10.69 15.82 6.79
N ARG A 278 -9.41 15.86 7.18
CA ARG A 278 -8.58 17.08 7.14
C ARG A 278 -8.15 17.48 5.72
N LEU A 279 -7.98 16.53 4.80
CA LEU A 279 -7.63 16.78 3.39
C LEU A 279 -8.87 17.09 2.53
N GLY A 280 -9.98 16.38 2.77
CA GLY A 280 -11.23 16.55 2.01
C GLY A 280 -11.86 17.94 2.20
N ALA A 281 -11.98 18.41 3.44
CA ALA A 281 -12.70 19.66 3.74
C ALA A 281 -12.05 20.94 3.14
N ALA A 282 -10.72 20.96 3.01
CA ALA A 282 -10.00 22.10 2.40
C ALA A 282 -10.06 22.07 0.87
N TYR A 283 -10.05 20.88 0.26
CA TYR A 283 -10.18 20.71 -1.18
C TYR A 283 -11.60 20.99 -1.69
N ASP A 284 -12.62 20.48 -1.00
CA ASP A 284 -14.01 20.68 -1.37
C ASP A 284 -14.38 22.17 -1.33
N LYS A 285 -13.86 22.92 -0.35
CA LYS A 285 -13.98 24.38 -0.28
C LYS A 285 -13.31 25.08 -1.48
N LYS A 286 -12.13 24.62 -1.94
CA LYS A 286 -11.42 25.24 -3.08
C LYS A 286 -12.08 24.93 -4.42
N VAL A 287 -12.62 23.72 -4.61
CA VAL A 287 -13.42 23.36 -5.80
C VAL A 287 -14.74 24.14 -5.84
N GLN A 288 -15.43 24.27 -4.70
CA GLN A 288 -16.66 25.08 -4.59
C GLN A 288 -16.40 26.58 -4.81
N SER A 289 -15.22 27.08 -4.43
CA SER A 289 -14.81 28.47 -4.66
C SER A 289 -14.33 28.78 -6.09
N GLY A 290 -14.23 27.78 -6.97
CA GLY A 290 -13.73 27.95 -8.34
C GLY A 290 -12.22 28.14 -8.48
N ALA A 291 -11.46 28.07 -7.37
CA ALA A 291 -10.00 28.23 -7.36
C ALA A 291 -9.25 27.07 -8.03
N ILE A 292 -9.89 25.90 -8.19
CA ILE A 292 -9.32 24.71 -8.84
C ILE A 292 -10.42 24.04 -9.67
N LYS A 293 -10.14 23.69 -10.94
CA LYS A 293 -11.07 22.92 -11.79
C LYS A 293 -10.97 21.42 -11.46
N GLN A 294 -12.11 20.74 -11.32
CA GLN A 294 -12.14 19.27 -11.22
C GLN A 294 -11.50 18.62 -12.45
N PRO A 295 -10.68 17.57 -12.31
CA PRO A 295 -10.26 16.75 -13.44
C PRO A 295 -11.49 16.13 -14.10
N GLN A 296 -11.64 16.30 -15.41
CA GLN A 296 -12.67 15.58 -16.15
C GLN A 296 -12.31 14.09 -16.15
N ILE A 297 -13.10 13.29 -15.44
CA ILE A 297 -13.14 11.85 -15.65
C ILE A 297 -13.58 11.66 -17.11
N SER A 298 -12.70 11.09 -17.93
CA SER A 298 -13.00 10.69 -19.30
C SER A 298 -14.22 9.75 -19.30
N LYS A 299 -15.41 10.29 -19.56
CA LYS A 299 -16.64 9.54 -19.85
C LYS A 299 -16.62 8.98 -21.28
N LYS A 300 -15.57 8.25 -21.66
CA LYS A 300 -15.51 7.52 -22.95
C LYS A 300 -15.37 6.02 -22.72
N SER A 301 -16.37 5.42 -22.08
CA SER A 301 -16.57 3.97 -22.10
C SER A 301 -18.04 3.53 -21.89
N LYS A 302 -19.00 4.45 -22.02
CA LYS A 302 -20.45 4.13 -21.91
C LYS A 302 -21.22 4.09 -23.22
N GLU A 303 -20.57 4.22 -24.37
CA GLU A 303 -21.22 4.03 -25.67
C GLU A 303 -20.37 3.11 -26.54
N LYS A 304 -20.56 1.81 -26.37
CA LYS A 304 -20.47 0.76 -27.40
C LYS A 304 -20.92 -0.59 -26.82
N GLU A 305 -22.15 -0.62 -26.32
CA GLU A 305 -22.96 -1.82 -26.29
C GLU A 305 -24.29 -1.48 -26.95
N ARG A 306 -24.30 -1.63 -28.29
CA ARG A 306 -25.46 -1.94 -29.11
C ARG A 306 -24.98 -2.84 -30.23
#